data_AF-A0A3A9K8I9-F1
#
_entry.id   AF-A0A3A9K8I9-F1
#
_cell.length_a   1.000
_cell.length_b   1.000
_cell.length_c   1.000
_cell.angle_alpha   90.00
_cell.angle_beta   90.00
_cell.angle_gamma   90.00
#
_symmetry.space_group_name_H-M   'P 1'
#
loop_
_entity.id
_entity.type
_entity.pdbx_description
1 polymer ?
#
loop_
_entity_poly.entity_id
_entity_poly.type
_entity_poly.pdbx_seq_one_letter_code
_entity_poly.pdbx_strand_id
1 'polypeptide(L)'
;MEGPLHKYFKQQSLYWLKNKMTDLCANEVKLYARRKKLKADALGINFKRKESRIIEVKISREDFLRDEVLAASYGYHAIADYAYLMTPVGLLSKEEIPIGYGLLEMDEFDTIKVRRNPTRNPKPILKLDTLVKRTARAATNAVLFQELTKENKDLTDGAFSKEALAHLVRATCTLCKKRKMYLIHSRQEFVVCESRTCKNDIPLLKARVHTMTSYNENFLNELEDLIRNKMT
;
A
#
# COMPACT_ATOMS: atom_id res chain seq x y z
N MET A 1 -0.82 7.90 13.29
CA MET A 1 -1.11 6.79 12.34
C MET A 1 -1.98 7.36 11.24
N GLU A 2 -1.78 6.96 9.98
CA GLU A 2 -2.60 7.47 8.86
C GLU A 2 -4.06 7.03 9.00
N GLY A 3 -4.99 7.99 8.94
CA GLY A 3 -6.42 7.75 9.09
C GLY A 3 -7.07 7.14 7.83
N PRO A 4 -8.23 6.45 7.95
CA PRO A 4 -8.94 5.86 6.81
C PRO A 4 -9.27 6.87 5.70
N LEU A 5 -9.67 8.09 6.09
CA LEU A 5 -9.99 9.16 5.14
C LEU A 5 -8.77 9.58 4.30
N HIS A 6 -7.58 9.66 4.90
CA HIS A 6 -6.35 9.99 4.15
C HIS A 6 -6.06 8.93 3.10
N LYS A 7 -6.14 7.65 3.47
CA LYS A 7 -5.97 6.52 2.54
C LYS A 7 -6.96 6.57 1.39
N TYR A 8 -8.21 6.88 1.70
CA TYR A 8 -9.27 7.00 0.71
C TYR A 8 -8.96 8.11 -0.32
N PHE A 9 -8.59 9.30 0.14
CA PHE A 9 -8.19 10.40 -0.75
C PHE A 9 -6.96 10.06 -1.61
N LYS A 10 -6.00 9.28 -1.09
CA LYS A 10 -4.87 8.79 -1.92
C LYS A 10 -5.31 7.83 -3.01
N GLN A 11 -6.33 7.02 -2.75
CA GLN A 11 -6.89 6.16 -3.78
C GLN A 11 -7.60 6.99 -4.86
N GLN A 12 -8.37 7.99 -4.46
CA GLN A 12 -9.05 8.89 -5.40
C GLN A 12 -8.06 9.75 -6.21
N SER A 13 -6.96 10.19 -5.60
CA SER A 13 -5.89 10.89 -6.31
C SER A 13 -5.21 10.03 -7.37
N LEU A 14 -5.06 8.73 -7.12
CA LEU A 14 -4.56 7.77 -8.10
C LEU A 14 -5.49 7.63 -9.30
N TYR A 15 -6.80 7.51 -9.06
CA TYR A 15 -7.80 7.41 -10.13
C TYR A 15 -7.85 8.68 -10.97
N TRP A 16 -7.80 9.84 -10.32
CA TRP A 16 -7.71 11.12 -11.01
C TRP A 16 -6.44 11.21 -11.87
N LEU A 17 -5.30 10.79 -11.33
CA LEU A 17 -4.04 10.75 -12.08
C LEU A 17 -4.15 9.82 -13.28
N LYS A 18 -4.73 8.62 -13.14
CA LYS A 18 -4.84 7.67 -14.26
C LYS A 18 -5.67 8.21 -15.43
N ASN A 19 -6.67 9.05 -15.15
CA ASN A 19 -7.45 9.73 -16.19
C ASN A 19 -6.65 10.81 -16.94
N LYS A 20 -5.56 11.35 -16.35
CA LYS A 20 -4.70 12.38 -16.95
C LYS A 20 -3.37 11.83 -17.48
N MET A 21 -2.87 10.77 -16.86
CA MET A 21 -1.58 10.14 -17.08
C MET A 21 -1.79 8.73 -17.61
N THR A 22 -1.40 8.53 -18.86
CA THR A 22 -1.72 7.31 -19.60
C THR A 22 -0.88 6.11 -19.16
N ASP A 23 0.38 6.33 -18.77
CA ASP A 23 1.37 5.27 -18.73
C ASP A 23 1.51 4.63 -17.35
N LEU A 24 2.01 5.37 -16.36
CA LEU A 24 2.26 4.83 -15.01
C LEU A 24 1.62 5.71 -13.95
N CYS A 25 0.99 5.11 -12.96
CA CYS A 25 0.53 5.77 -11.75
C CYS A 25 0.79 4.85 -10.55
N ALA A 26 1.22 5.40 -9.43
CA ALA A 26 1.39 4.65 -8.18
C ALA A 26 1.17 5.54 -6.96
N ASN A 27 0.75 4.92 -5.86
CA ASN A 27 0.65 5.56 -4.55
C ASN A 27 1.90 5.32 -3.72
N GLU A 28 2.10 6.19 -2.73
CA GLU A 28 3.16 6.10 -1.73
C GLU A 28 4.58 5.98 -2.32
N VAL A 29 4.84 6.75 -3.38
CA VAL A 29 6.10 6.67 -4.13
C VAL A 29 7.23 7.31 -3.33
N LYS A 30 8.20 6.48 -2.92
CA LYS A 30 9.39 6.91 -2.18
C LYS A 30 10.38 7.61 -3.13
N LEU A 31 10.66 8.88 -2.84
CA LEU A 31 11.54 9.76 -3.61
C LEU A 31 12.75 10.18 -2.76
N TYR A 32 13.83 10.55 -3.43
CA TYR A 32 15.06 10.98 -2.78
C TYR A 32 15.57 12.23 -3.48
N ALA A 33 15.52 13.38 -2.81
CA ALA A 33 15.97 14.66 -3.33
C ALA A 33 16.91 15.33 -2.32
N ARG A 34 18.09 15.80 -2.75
CA ARG A 34 19.10 16.43 -1.88
C ARG A 34 19.38 15.65 -0.58
N ARG A 35 19.50 14.32 -0.68
CA ARG A 35 19.69 13.35 0.43
C ARG A 35 18.52 13.27 1.43
N LYS A 36 17.41 13.97 1.19
CA LYS A 36 16.16 13.83 1.93
C LYS A 36 15.27 12.78 1.28
N LYS A 37 14.67 11.92 2.11
CA LYS A 37 13.69 10.92 1.68
C LYS A 37 12.30 11.55 1.81
N LEU A 38 11.55 11.48 0.73
CA LEU A 38 10.17 11.96 0.64
C LEU A 38 9.27 10.80 0.22
N LYS A 39 7.97 10.91 0.46
CA LYS A 39 6.98 9.93 0.04
C LYS A 39 5.80 10.67 -0.55
N ALA A 40 5.77 10.75 -1.88
CA ALA A 40 4.63 11.32 -2.59
C ALA A 40 3.41 10.41 -2.40
N ASP A 41 2.27 11.01 -2.06
CA ASP A 41 1.04 10.26 -1.86
C ASP A 41 0.57 9.58 -3.15
N ALA A 42 0.59 10.29 -4.27
CA ALA A 42 0.40 9.71 -5.59
C ALA A 42 1.31 10.37 -6.64
N LEU A 43 1.76 9.58 -7.62
CA LEU A 43 2.61 10.04 -8.71
C LEU A 43 2.18 9.41 -10.03
N GLY A 44 2.00 10.24 -11.05
CA GLY A 44 1.66 9.82 -12.41
C GLY A 44 2.70 10.26 -13.45
N ILE A 45 2.94 9.41 -14.45
CA ILE A 45 3.88 9.62 -15.55
C ILE A 45 3.13 9.56 -16.88
N ASN A 46 3.46 10.50 -17.77
CA ASN A 46 3.07 10.44 -19.17
C ASN A 46 4.32 10.42 -20.08
N PHE A 47 4.56 9.31 -20.78
CA PHE A 47 5.73 9.14 -21.65
C PHE A 47 5.63 9.97 -22.92
N LYS A 48 4.44 10.10 -23.51
CA LYS A 48 4.22 10.88 -24.74
C LYS A 48 4.55 12.37 -24.54
N ARG A 49 4.07 12.94 -23.44
CA ARG A 49 4.31 14.35 -23.06
C ARG A 49 5.62 14.56 -22.31
N LYS A 50 6.29 13.48 -21.91
CA LYS A 50 7.50 13.49 -21.08
C LYS A 50 7.30 14.33 -19.81
N GLU A 51 6.18 14.11 -19.13
CA GLU A 51 5.83 14.86 -17.92
C GLU A 51 5.48 13.94 -16.74
N SER A 52 5.61 14.50 -15.55
CA SER A 52 5.29 13.89 -14.27
C SER A 52 4.35 14.77 -13.46
N ARG A 53 3.41 14.17 -12.74
CA ARG A 53 2.55 14.87 -11.79
C ARG A 53 2.61 14.19 -10.44
N ILE A 54 2.80 14.97 -9.38
CA ILE A 54 2.68 14.52 -8.00
C ILE A 54 1.40 15.11 -7.40
N ILE A 55 0.68 14.31 -6.62
CA ILE A 55 -0.39 14.78 -5.75
C ILE A 55 -0.01 14.45 -4.31
N GLU A 56 -0.08 15.45 -3.45
CA GLU A 56 0.00 15.30 -1.99
C GLU A 56 -1.39 15.56 -1.41
N VAL A 57 -1.86 14.68 -0.52
CA VAL A 57 -3.20 14.76 0.06
C VAL A 57 -3.13 15.38 1.44
N LYS A 58 -3.99 16.38 1.71
CA LYS A 58 -4.18 16.95 3.06
C LYS A 58 -5.64 16.87 3.49
N ILE A 59 -5.90 16.22 4.61
CA ILE A 59 -7.28 16.00 5.13
C ILE A 59 -7.66 16.96 6.26
N SER A 60 -6.71 17.66 6.85
CA SER A 60 -6.93 18.64 7.92
C SER A 60 -5.98 19.82 7.76
N ARG A 61 -6.31 20.95 8.41
CA ARG A 61 -5.43 22.13 8.37
C ARG A 61 -4.12 21.86 9.08
N GLU A 62 -4.15 21.12 10.18
CA GLU A 62 -2.95 20.73 10.93
C GLU A 62 -2.01 19.89 10.09
N ASP A 63 -2.55 18.97 9.28
CA ASP A 63 -1.78 18.15 8.35
C ASP A 63 -1.11 18.99 7.25
N PHE A 64 -1.80 20.01 6.75
CA PHE A 64 -1.23 20.97 5.80
C PHE A 64 -0.12 21.82 6.43
N LEU A 65 -0.37 22.41 7.61
CA LEU A 65 0.55 23.34 8.27
C LEU A 65 1.82 22.66 8.78
N ARG A 66 1.76 21.38 9.15
CA ARG A 66 2.92 20.60 9.60
C ARG A 66 3.85 20.16 8.47
N ASP A 67 3.41 20.26 7.21
CA ASP A 67 4.18 19.76 6.09
C ASP A 67 5.18 20.80 5.55
N GLU A 68 6.34 20.86 6.22
CA GLU A 68 7.47 21.70 5.84
C GLU A 68 8.00 21.40 4.42
N VAL A 69 7.71 20.21 3.85
CA VAL A 69 8.16 19.83 2.51
C VAL A 69 7.51 20.72 1.44
N LEU A 70 6.29 21.17 1.65
CA LEU A 70 5.54 21.95 0.67
C LEU A 70 6.23 23.28 0.30
N ALA A 71 6.83 23.93 1.29
CA ALA A 71 7.56 25.18 1.14
C ALA A 71 9.08 25.00 0.92
N ALA A 72 9.61 23.79 1.10
CA ALA A 72 11.03 23.53 0.97
C ALA A 72 11.53 23.68 -0.49
N SER A 73 12.81 24.06 -0.65
CA SER A 73 13.49 24.10 -1.96
C SER A 73 13.59 22.74 -2.68
N TYR A 74 13.19 21.67 -2.00
CA TYR A 74 13.11 20.30 -2.50
C TYR A 74 11.69 19.74 -2.40
N GLY A 75 10.67 20.59 -2.30
CA GLY A 75 9.26 20.19 -2.28
C GLY A 75 8.82 19.54 -3.59
N TYR A 76 7.59 19.02 -3.61
CA TYR A 76 7.09 18.24 -4.74
C TYR A 76 7.03 19.03 -6.06
N HIS A 77 6.72 20.33 -6.02
CA HIS A 77 6.80 21.18 -7.22
C HIS A 77 8.23 21.29 -7.76
N ALA A 78 9.25 21.28 -6.90
CA ALA A 78 10.65 21.27 -7.32
C ALA A 78 11.08 19.91 -7.92
N ILE A 79 10.33 18.84 -7.66
CA ILE A 79 10.68 17.46 -8.03
C ILE A 79 10.02 16.99 -9.34
N ALA A 80 8.79 17.42 -9.63
CA ALA A 80 8.00 16.98 -10.78
C ALA A 80 7.62 18.15 -11.69
N ASP A 81 7.12 17.86 -12.90
CA ASP A 81 6.65 18.89 -13.83
C ASP A 81 5.45 19.65 -13.27
N TYR A 82 4.53 18.96 -12.58
CA TYR A 82 3.44 19.60 -11.84
C TYR A 82 3.24 18.95 -10.48
N ALA A 83 2.80 19.74 -9.52
CA ALA A 83 2.42 19.26 -8.21
C ALA A 83 1.03 19.81 -7.83
N TYR A 84 0.22 18.96 -7.21
CA TYR A 84 -1.10 19.33 -6.71
C TYR A 84 -1.18 19.02 -5.21
N LEU A 85 -1.94 19.85 -4.51
CA LEU A 85 -2.54 19.49 -3.24
C LEU A 85 -3.96 19.00 -3.50
N MET A 86 -4.35 17.89 -2.87
CA MET A 86 -5.72 17.42 -2.86
C MET A 86 -6.30 17.49 -1.45
N THR A 87 -7.45 18.15 -1.32
CA THR A 87 -8.12 18.36 -0.02
C THR A 87 -9.63 18.14 -0.12
N PRO A 88 -10.33 17.95 1.01
CA PRO A 88 -11.76 18.18 1.06
C PRO A 88 -12.11 19.60 0.58
N VAL A 89 -13.32 19.76 0.02
CA VAL A 89 -13.85 21.07 -0.36
C VAL A 89 -13.79 22.05 0.83
N GLY A 90 -13.27 23.25 0.59
CA GLY A 90 -13.26 24.34 1.57
C GLY A 90 -12.18 24.25 2.64
N LEU A 91 -11.33 23.21 2.63
CA LEU A 91 -10.26 23.09 3.65
C LEU A 91 -9.21 24.20 3.53
N LEU A 92 -8.77 24.49 2.30
CA LEU A 92 -7.73 25.48 1.97
C LEU A 92 -8.27 26.49 0.96
N SER A 93 -7.94 27.76 1.18
CA SER A 93 -8.14 28.84 0.19
C SER A 93 -7.06 28.80 -0.89
N LYS A 94 -7.28 29.48 -2.03
CA LYS A 94 -6.32 29.47 -3.15
C LYS A 94 -5.01 30.18 -2.81
N GLU A 95 -5.11 31.14 -1.90
CA GLU A 95 -4.06 32.04 -1.43
C GLU A 95 -3.08 31.32 -0.50
N GLU A 96 -3.56 30.32 0.25
CA GLU A 96 -2.72 29.46 1.11
C GLU A 96 -1.85 28.48 0.31
N ILE A 97 -2.20 28.20 -0.95
CA ILE A 97 -1.53 27.19 -1.76
C ILE A 97 -0.15 27.70 -2.19
N PRO A 98 0.95 26.96 -1.90
CA PRO A 98 2.29 27.38 -2.27
C PRO A 98 2.44 27.67 -3.77
N ILE A 99 3.36 28.57 -4.10
CA ILE A 99 3.62 28.96 -5.49
C ILE A 99 3.98 27.73 -6.32
N GLY A 100 3.39 27.64 -7.52
CA GLY A 100 3.58 26.52 -8.45
C GLY A 100 2.64 25.33 -8.24
N TYR A 101 2.08 25.14 -7.04
CA TYR A 101 1.13 24.05 -6.78
C TYR A 101 -0.26 24.36 -7.33
N GLY A 102 -0.94 23.30 -7.77
CA GLY A 102 -2.38 23.30 -8.04
C GLY A 102 -3.17 22.87 -6.80
N LEU A 103 -4.48 23.13 -6.82
CA LEU A 103 -5.43 22.70 -5.80
C LEU A 103 -6.53 21.88 -6.44
N LEU A 104 -6.68 20.66 -5.96
CA LEU A 104 -7.78 19.75 -6.23
C LEU A 104 -8.66 19.70 -4.98
N GLU A 105 -9.95 19.91 -5.15
CA GLU A 105 -10.92 19.69 -4.08
C GLU A 105 -11.78 18.49 -4.43
N MET A 106 -12.01 17.62 -3.44
CA MET A 106 -12.92 16.49 -3.54
C MET A 106 -14.10 16.73 -2.60
N ASP A 107 -15.32 16.61 -3.12
CA ASP A 107 -16.53 16.65 -2.31
C ASP A 107 -16.87 15.27 -1.73
N GLU A 108 -17.97 15.21 -0.98
CA GLU A 108 -18.48 13.98 -0.34
C GLU A 108 -18.97 12.91 -1.32
N PHE A 109 -19.10 13.25 -2.61
CA PHE A 109 -19.51 12.36 -3.70
C PHE A 109 -18.34 12.01 -4.62
N ASP A 110 -17.11 12.14 -4.14
CA ASP A 110 -15.86 11.85 -4.87
C ASP A 110 -15.64 12.68 -6.15
N THR A 111 -16.40 13.77 -6.32
CA THR A 111 -16.22 14.63 -7.48
C THR A 111 -15.03 15.54 -7.25
N ILE A 112 -13.95 15.28 -8.00
CA ILE A 112 -12.71 16.06 -7.91
C ILE A 112 -12.75 17.23 -8.89
N LYS A 113 -12.66 18.45 -8.36
CA LYS A 113 -12.61 19.71 -9.12
C LYS A 113 -11.25 20.38 -8.98
N VAL A 114 -10.73 20.91 -10.09
CA VAL A 114 -9.52 21.74 -10.07
C VAL A 114 -9.90 23.16 -9.67
N ARG A 115 -9.54 23.59 -8.46
CA ARG A 115 -9.77 24.97 -7.99
C ARG A 115 -8.67 25.94 -8.40
N ARG A 116 -7.44 25.45 -8.50
CA ARG A 116 -6.26 26.19 -8.96
C ARG A 116 -5.43 25.28 -9.84
N ASN A 117 -5.10 25.73 -11.04
CA ASN A 117 -4.18 25.01 -11.93
C ASN A 117 -2.74 25.15 -11.40
N PRO A 118 -1.91 24.08 -11.46
CA PRO A 118 -0.51 24.19 -11.15
C PRO A 118 0.24 24.94 -12.25
N THR A 119 1.39 25.50 -11.88
CA THR A 119 2.36 25.99 -12.86
C THR A 119 3.31 24.86 -13.21
N ARG A 120 3.72 24.75 -14.49
CA ARG A 120 4.73 23.76 -14.88
C ARG A 120 6.09 24.16 -14.32
N ASN A 121 6.80 23.24 -13.67
CA ASN A 121 8.21 23.38 -13.36
C ASN A 121 9.04 23.03 -14.62
N PRO A 122 9.78 23.99 -15.21
CA PRO A 122 10.56 23.74 -16.41
C PRO A 122 11.85 22.94 -16.14
N LYS A 123 12.33 22.89 -14.89
CA LYS A 123 13.58 22.24 -14.51
C LYS A 123 13.42 21.45 -13.20
N PRO A 124 12.69 20.31 -13.22
CA PRO A 124 12.58 19.46 -12.04
C PRO A 124 13.96 18.95 -11.58
N ILE A 125 14.17 18.92 -10.26
CA ILE A 125 15.43 18.47 -9.65
C ILE A 125 15.68 16.99 -9.95
N LEU A 126 14.61 16.18 -10.04
CA LEU A 126 14.72 14.78 -10.42
C LEU A 126 14.44 14.60 -11.92
N LYS A 127 15.27 13.79 -12.57
CA LYS A 127 15.05 13.40 -13.97
C LYS A 127 13.79 12.53 -14.08
N LEU A 128 13.07 12.65 -15.19
CA LEU A 128 11.89 11.82 -15.47
C LEU A 128 12.18 10.32 -15.32
N ASP A 129 13.31 9.83 -15.84
CA ASP A 129 13.75 8.43 -15.70
C ASP A 129 13.83 7.97 -14.22
N THR A 130 14.26 8.86 -13.32
CA THR A 130 14.27 8.55 -11.89
C THR A 130 12.86 8.40 -11.35
N LEU A 131 11.94 9.30 -11.71
CA LEU A 131 10.54 9.22 -11.30
C LEU A 131 9.87 7.96 -11.86
N VAL A 132 10.15 7.61 -13.12
CA VAL A 132 9.67 6.38 -13.77
C VAL A 132 10.09 5.15 -12.98
N LYS A 133 11.40 5.00 -12.68
CA LYS A 133 11.92 3.87 -11.92
C LYS A 133 11.29 3.74 -10.53
N ARG A 134 11.08 4.86 -9.84
CA ARG A 134 10.46 4.86 -8.50
C ARG A 134 8.97 4.52 -8.56
N THR A 135 8.27 5.06 -9.54
CA THR A 135 6.83 4.82 -9.75
C THR A 135 6.57 3.37 -10.15
N ALA A 136 7.33 2.84 -11.11
CA ALA A 136 7.24 1.44 -11.53
C ALA A 136 7.50 0.49 -10.34
N ARG A 137 8.54 0.75 -9.54
CA ARG A 137 8.81 -0.05 -8.34
C ARG A 137 7.66 -0.03 -7.34
N ALA A 138 7.07 1.14 -7.09
CA ALA A 138 5.93 1.27 -6.19
C ALA A 138 4.71 0.47 -6.71
N ALA A 139 4.38 0.63 -8.00
CA ALA A 139 3.28 -0.10 -8.64
C ALA A 139 3.49 -1.62 -8.60
N THR A 140 4.67 -2.11 -9.00
CA THR A 140 4.97 -3.56 -8.99
C THR A 140 4.95 -4.14 -7.58
N ASN A 141 5.47 -3.43 -6.58
CA ASN A 141 5.41 -3.86 -5.19
C ASN A 141 3.96 -3.96 -4.69
N ALA A 142 3.09 -3.01 -5.06
CA ALA A 142 1.68 -3.03 -4.69
C ALA A 142 0.97 -4.26 -5.29
N VAL A 143 1.19 -4.55 -6.58
CA VAL A 143 0.64 -5.73 -7.24
C VAL A 143 1.16 -7.02 -6.59
N LEU A 144 2.47 -7.15 -6.38
CA LEU A 144 3.04 -8.33 -5.72
C LEU A 144 2.49 -8.54 -4.32
N PHE A 145 2.28 -7.46 -3.56
CA PHE A 145 1.65 -7.56 -2.24
C PHE A 145 0.21 -8.05 -2.35
N GLN A 146 -0.59 -7.51 -3.26
CA GLN A 146 -1.97 -7.95 -3.48
C GLN A 146 -2.06 -9.41 -3.90
N GLU A 147 -1.21 -9.87 -4.82
CA GLU A 147 -1.17 -11.28 -5.24
C GLU A 147 -0.76 -12.19 -4.08
N LEU A 148 0.24 -11.79 -3.29
CA LEU A 148 0.59 -12.52 -2.07
C LEU A 148 -0.55 -12.53 -1.05
N THR A 149 -1.32 -11.46 -0.90
CA THR A 149 -2.48 -11.44 -0.02
C THR A 149 -3.58 -12.37 -0.54
N LYS A 150 -3.90 -12.35 -1.84
CA LYS A 150 -4.88 -13.26 -2.44
C LYS A 150 -4.50 -14.72 -2.24
N GLU A 151 -3.24 -15.06 -2.50
CA GLU A 151 -2.73 -16.42 -2.28
C GLU A 151 -2.91 -16.88 -0.84
N ASN A 152 -2.82 -15.96 0.13
CA ASN A 152 -2.79 -16.28 1.55
C ASN A 152 -4.00 -15.75 2.34
N LYS A 153 -5.09 -15.38 1.65
CA LYS A 153 -6.28 -14.78 2.29
C LYS A 153 -6.98 -15.83 3.15
N ASP A 154 -7.22 -15.49 4.41
CA ASP A 154 -8.11 -16.25 5.29
C ASP A 154 -9.55 -16.19 4.73
N LEU A 155 -10.14 -17.33 4.38
CA LEU A 155 -11.54 -17.37 3.97
C LEU A 155 -12.50 -17.18 5.16
N THR A 156 -12.02 -17.41 6.39
CA THR A 156 -12.82 -17.28 7.62
C THR A 156 -12.84 -15.86 8.19
N ASP A 157 -12.12 -14.92 7.56
CA ASP A 157 -11.96 -13.53 7.99
C ASP A 157 -11.57 -13.39 9.48
N GLY A 158 -10.80 -14.37 9.99
CA GLY A 158 -10.37 -14.37 11.39
C GLY A 158 -11.47 -14.68 12.41
N ALA A 159 -12.61 -15.25 12.01
CA ALA A 159 -13.71 -15.64 12.91
C ALA A 159 -13.23 -16.47 14.12
N PHE A 160 -12.18 -17.27 13.95
CA PHE A 160 -11.64 -18.16 14.96
C PHE A 160 -10.25 -17.72 15.47
N SER A 161 -9.91 -16.44 15.31
CA SER A 161 -8.57 -15.90 15.63
C SER A 161 -8.32 -15.60 17.12
N LYS A 162 -9.37 -15.36 17.91
CA LYS A 162 -9.24 -15.13 19.36
C LYS A 162 -8.87 -16.44 20.07
N GLU A 163 -7.81 -16.40 20.87
CA GLU A 163 -7.33 -17.55 21.68
C GLU A 163 -7.08 -18.82 20.84
N ALA A 164 -6.53 -18.61 19.65
CA ALA A 164 -6.24 -19.69 18.73
C ALA A 164 -5.29 -20.75 19.34
N LEU A 165 -5.75 -22.00 19.35
CA LEU A 165 -4.98 -23.17 19.79
C LEU A 165 -4.12 -23.72 18.65
N ALA A 166 -4.63 -23.64 17.42
CA ALA A 166 -3.96 -24.08 16.22
C ALA A 166 -4.00 -23.01 15.13
N HIS A 167 -3.03 -23.07 14.22
CA HIS A 167 -2.95 -22.21 13.06
C HIS A 167 -2.72 -23.04 11.80
N LEU A 168 -3.48 -22.76 10.74
CA LEU A 168 -3.09 -23.16 9.39
C LEU A 168 -2.12 -22.11 8.87
N VAL A 169 -0.86 -22.50 8.70
CA VAL A 169 0.19 -21.60 8.20
C VAL A 169 0.73 -22.06 6.86
N ARG A 170 1.17 -21.12 6.03
CA ARG A 170 2.08 -21.43 4.92
C ARG A 170 3.50 -21.11 5.30
N ALA A 171 4.34 -22.13 5.29
CA ALA A 171 5.78 -21.99 5.48
C ALA A 171 6.54 -22.41 4.22
N THR A 172 7.62 -21.68 3.91
CA THR A 172 8.56 -22.03 2.84
C THR A 172 9.72 -22.82 3.43
N CYS A 173 9.98 -24.02 2.92
CA CYS A 173 11.12 -24.82 3.35
C CYS A 173 12.44 -24.11 3.02
N THR A 174 13.34 -24.01 3.99
CA THR A 174 14.65 -23.35 3.83
C THR A 174 15.56 -24.09 2.86
N LEU A 175 15.43 -25.42 2.74
CA LEU A 175 16.24 -26.26 1.86
C LEU A 175 15.68 -26.32 0.44
N CYS A 176 14.50 -26.91 0.24
CA CYS A 176 13.96 -27.13 -1.11
C CYS A 176 13.17 -25.95 -1.68
N LYS A 177 12.99 -24.87 -0.91
CA LYS A 177 12.23 -23.65 -1.29
C LYS A 177 10.77 -23.86 -1.70
N LYS A 178 10.23 -25.08 -1.56
CA LYS A 178 8.82 -25.35 -1.76
C LYS A 178 8.03 -24.78 -0.59
N ARG A 179 6.89 -24.15 -0.91
CA ARG A 179 5.94 -23.61 0.05
C ARG A 179 4.76 -24.57 0.16
N LYS A 180 4.39 -24.93 1.38
CA LYS A 180 3.27 -25.84 1.69
C LYS A 180 2.48 -25.30 2.88
N MET A 181 1.29 -25.86 3.08
CA MET A 181 0.43 -25.55 4.23
C MET A 181 0.72 -26.53 5.35
N TYR A 182 0.71 -26.06 6.58
CA TYR A 182 0.96 -26.85 7.77
C TYR A 182 -0.05 -26.45 8.83
N LEU A 183 -0.65 -27.43 9.50
CA LEU A 183 -1.42 -27.21 10.71
C LEU A 183 -0.45 -27.27 11.89
N ILE A 184 -0.37 -26.19 12.67
CA ILE A 184 0.59 -26.06 13.78
C ILE A 184 -0.13 -25.66 15.05
N HIS A 185 0.42 -26.01 16.21
CA HIS A 185 -0.02 -25.43 17.48
C HIS A 185 0.59 -24.03 17.68
N SER A 186 -0.05 -23.19 18.51
CA SER A 186 0.35 -21.79 18.72
C SER A 186 1.78 -21.58 19.23
N ARG A 187 2.37 -22.60 19.86
CA ARG A 187 3.75 -22.60 20.38
C ARG A 187 4.72 -23.50 19.60
N GLN A 188 4.36 -23.89 18.38
CA GLN A 188 5.18 -24.83 17.60
C GLN A 188 6.41 -24.12 17.03
N GLU A 189 7.59 -24.67 17.29
CA GLU A 189 8.85 -24.09 16.81
C GLU A 189 9.28 -24.63 15.44
N PHE A 190 8.90 -25.87 15.11
CA PHE A 190 9.33 -26.56 13.89
C PHE A 190 8.20 -27.34 13.23
N VAL A 191 8.26 -27.44 11.90
CA VAL A 191 7.46 -28.39 11.10
C VAL A 191 8.35 -29.15 10.13
N VAL A 192 8.04 -30.43 9.88
CA VAL A 192 8.75 -31.23 8.88
C VAL A 192 8.23 -30.87 7.50
N CYS A 193 9.12 -30.61 6.54
CA CYS A 193 8.72 -30.31 5.17
C CYS A 193 7.90 -31.47 4.55
N GLU A 194 6.73 -31.14 3.99
CA GLU A 194 5.84 -32.11 3.34
C GLU A 194 6.17 -32.38 1.86
N SER A 195 7.25 -31.79 1.33
CA SER A 195 7.69 -32.10 -0.03
C SER A 195 8.07 -33.58 -0.14
N ARG A 196 7.65 -34.25 -1.22
CA ARG A 196 7.96 -35.66 -1.49
C ARG A 196 9.46 -35.98 -1.38
N THR A 197 10.31 -35.05 -1.81
CA THR A 197 11.77 -35.21 -1.86
C THR A 197 12.54 -34.54 -0.72
N CYS A 198 11.87 -33.84 0.19
CA CYS A 198 12.54 -33.06 1.23
C CYS A 198 11.77 -33.19 2.53
N LYS A 199 12.42 -33.73 3.56
CA LYS A 199 11.90 -33.94 4.91
C LYS A 199 12.64 -33.12 5.96
N ASN A 200 13.20 -31.98 5.53
CA ASN A 200 13.95 -31.10 6.41
C ASN A 200 13.02 -30.36 7.38
N ASP A 201 13.49 -30.14 8.61
CA ASP A 201 12.78 -29.32 9.59
C ASP A 201 12.79 -27.85 9.18
N ILE A 202 11.64 -27.21 9.30
CA ILE A 202 11.44 -25.81 8.98
C ILE A 202 11.31 -25.05 10.31
N PRO A 203 12.31 -24.26 10.73
CA PRO A 203 12.22 -23.44 11.92
C PRO A 203 11.23 -22.30 11.68
N LEU A 204 10.05 -22.36 12.31
CA LEU A 204 8.94 -21.45 12.04
C LEU A 204 9.27 -20.00 12.40
N LEU A 205 10.03 -19.74 13.46
CA LEU A 205 10.45 -18.38 13.86
C LEU A 205 11.40 -17.71 12.85
N LYS A 206 12.17 -18.51 12.10
CA LYS A 206 13.13 -18.01 11.10
C LYS A 206 12.59 -18.09 9.68
N ALA A 207 11.63 -18.97 9.44
CA ALA A 207 11.01 -19.15 8.15
C ALA A 207 10.04 -18.00 7.85
N ARG A 208 9.82 -17.75 6.55
CA ARG A 208 8.75 -16.87 6.12
C ARG A 208 7.41 -17.60 6.32
N VAL A 209 6.84 -17.45 7.52
CA VAL A 209 5.54 -18.01 7.89
C VAL A 209 4.46 -16.97 7.61
N HIS A 210 3.37 -17.43 7.01
CA HIS A 210 2.15 -16.64 6.87
C HIS A 210 1.00 -17.43 7.48
N THR A 211 0.42 -16.91 8.56
CA THR A 211 -0.81 -17.47 9.14
C THR A 211 -1.96 -17.24 8.17
N MET A 212 -2.57 -18.32 7.68
CA MET A 212 -3.73 -18.26 6.80
C MET A 212 -5.01 -18.18 7.62
N THR A 213 -5.17 -19.08 8.57
CA THR A 213 -6.33 -19.17 9.46
C THR A 213 -5.84 -19.58 10.83
N SER A 214 -6.56 -19.13 11.84
CA SER A 214 -6.39 -19.52 13.23
C SER A 214 -7.63 -20.26 13.69
N TYR A 215 -7.49 -21.27 14.53
CA TYR A 215 -8.60 -22.07 15.05
C TYR A 215 -8.57 -22.05 16.57
N ASN A 216 -9.70 -21.69 17.17
CA ASN A 216 -9.90 -21.69 18.61
C ASN A 216 -10.64 -22.94 19.06
N GLU A 217 -10.82 -23.08 20.37
CA GLU A 217 -11.47 -24.24 20.99
C GLU A 217 -12.90 -24.45 20.47
N ASN A 218 -13.67 -23.37 20.31
CA ASN A 218 -15.05 -23.44 19.80
C ASN A 218 -15.12 -24.09 18.41
N PHE A 219 -14.26 -23.69 17.48
CA PHE A 219 -14.21 -24.29 16.15
C PHE A 219 -13.90 -25.79 16.21
N LEU A 220 -12.97 -26.20 17.08
CA LEU A 220 -12.60 -27.60 17.23
C LEU A 220 -13.77 -28.43 17.77
N ASN A 221 -14.51 -27.91 18.75
CA ASN A 221 -15.70 -28.56 19.29
C ASN A 221 -16.80 -28.71 18.23
N GLU A 222 -17.09 -27.64 17.47
CA GLU A 222 -18.05 -27.69 16.36
C GLU A 222 -17.65 -28.72 15.30
N LEU A 223 -16.35 -28.81 15.00
CA LEU A 223 -15.82 -29.79 14.04
C LEU A 223 -15.95 -31.23 14.56
N GLU A 224 -15.66 -31.48 15.84
CA GLU A 224 -15.83 -32.80 16.46
C GLU A 224 -17.29 -33.25 16.43
N ASP A 225 -18.23 -32.37 16.78
CA ASP A 225 -19.67 -32.65 16.75
C ASP A 225 -20.12 -33.03 15.33
N LEU A 226 -19.66 -32.29 14.31
CA LEU A 226 -19.96 -32.61 12.90
C LEU A 226 -19.40 -33.97 12.47
N ILE A 227 -18.22 -34.37 12.95
CA ILE A 227 -17.62 -35.67 12.63
C ILE A 227 -18.41 -36.79 13.30
N ARG A 228 -18.79 -36.64 14.57
CA ARG A 228 -19.57 -37.65 15.31
C ARG A 228 -20.93 -37.89 14.67
N ASN A 229 -21.62 -36.82 14.28
CA ASN A 229 -22.95 -36.90 13.65
C ASN A 229 -22.95 -37.52 12.24
N LYS A 230 -21.80 -37.61 11.57
CA LYS A 230 -21.69 -38.30 10.27
C LYS A 230 -21.43 -39.81 10.38
N MET A 231 -21.05 -40.30 11.56
CA MET A 231 -20.75 -41.71 11.78
C MET A 231 -21.94 -42.52 12.32
N THR A 232 -23.04 -41.84 12.65
CA THR A 232 -24.35 -42.40 13.02
C THR A 232 -25.28 -42.42 11.82
#